data_AF-A0A7T1MLU3-F1
#
_entry.id   AF-A0A7T1MLU3-F1
#
_cell.length_a   1.000
_cell.length_b   1.000
_cell.length_c   1.000
_cell.angle_alpha   90.00
_cell.angle_beta   90.00
_cell.angle_gamma   90.00
#
_symmetry.space_group_name_H-M   'P 1'
#
loop_
_entity.id
_entity.type
_entity.pdbx_description
1 polymer ?
#
loop_
_entity_poly.entity_id
_entity_poly.type
_entity_poly.pdbx_seq_one_letter_code
_entity_poly.pdbx_strand_id
1 'polypeptide(L)'
;MALCIQSRPEIVPARSLVIAAGGGRDLAWPHQRVAAELLARAGGRLVHLVLHGGARGADVAIGRAAHQLGWSSVVMPAQWERHGRAAGPIRNRELLEQAIARAVAHTSPVSIASVLVVAFPGGLGTASLVQQARRMASRSPVPISVAEVSTSAGLWAVPAGVTRP
;
A
#
# COMPACT_ATOMS: atom_id res chain seq x y z
N MET A 1 0.62 45.39 29.69
CA MET A 1 -0.21 44.19 29.42
C MET A 1 0.35 43.49 28.20
N ALA A 2 1.10 42.40 28.39
CA ALA A 2 1.64 41.60 27.29
C ALA A 2 0.57 40.61 26.82
N LEU A 3 0.15 40.72 25.56
CA LEU A 3 -0.80 39.80 24.93
C LEU A 3 -0.12 38.45 24.75
N CYS A 4 -0.60 37.47 25.51
CA CYS A 4 -0.20 36.08 25.43
C CYS A 4 -0.74 35.49 24.12
N ILE A 5 0.13 35.32 23.13
CA ILE A 5 -0.22 34.65 21.87
C ILE A 5 -0.22 33.15 22.17
N GLN A 6 -1.39 32.57 22.42
CA GLN A 6 -1.53 31.13 22.54
C GLN A 6 -1.22 30.51 21.18
N SER A 7 -0.09 29.81 21.09
CA SER A 7 0.28 28.98 19.95
C SER A 7 -0.81 27.91 19.76
N ARG A 8 -1.63 28.06 18.71
CA ARG A 8 -2.53 26.99 18.27
C ARG A 8 -1.68 25.76 17.97
N PRO A 9 -2.10 24.54 18.34
CA PRO A 9 -1.38 23.35 17.94
C PRO A 9 -1.38 23.33 16.41
N GLU A 10 -0.19 23.26 15.82
CA GLU A 10 -0.07 22.94 14.39
C GLU A 10 -0.76 21.61 14.17
N ILE A 11 -1.93 21.64 13.55
CA ILE A 11 -2.61 20.44 13.07
C ILE A 11 -1.72 19.91 11.95
N VAL A 12 -0.75 19.07 12.31
CA VAL A 12 -0.01 18.28 11.33
C VAL A 12 -1.06 17.48 10.58
N PRO A 13 -1.22 17.64 9.25
CA PRO A 13 -2.29 16.96 8.54
C PRO A 13 -2.01 15.47 8.63
N ALA A 14 -2.77 14.75 9.44
CA ALA A 14 -2.64 13.31 9.57
C ALA A 14 -2.94 12.69 8.19
N ARG A 15 -1.88 12.34 7.46
CA ARG A 15 -2.00 11.87 6.07
C ARG A 15 -2.53 10.46 6.10
N SER A 16 -3.79 10.24 5.78
CA SER A 16 -4.37 8.90 5.69
C SER A 16 -4.02 8.22 4.35
N LEU A 17 -4.24 6.91 4.27
CA LEU A 17 -3.82 6.07 3.15
C LEU A 17 -4.96 5.27 2.55
N VAL A 18 -4.91 5.14 1.23
CA VAL A 18 -5.44 3.99 0.52
C VAL A 18 -4.26 3.21 -0.04
N ILE A 19 -4.19 1.91 0.21
CA ILE A 19 -3.08 1.07 -0.21
C ILE A 19 -3.49 0.28 -1.45
N ALA A 20 -2.66 0.33 -2.49
CA ALA A 20 -2.72 -0.57 -3.63
C ALA A 20 -1.55 -1.54 -3.54
N ALA A 21 -1.78 -2.83 -3.36
CA ALA A 21 -0.73 -3.81 -3.14
C ALA A 21 -0.78 -4.96 -4.15
N GLY A 22 0.39 -5.47 -4.50
CA GLY A 22 0.51 -6.65 -5.35
C GLY A 22 1.90 -7.24 -5.34
N GLY A 23 2.05 -8.45 -5.85
CA GLY A 23 3.33 -9.15 -5.91
C GLY A 23 3.31 -10.38 -6.81
N GLY A 24 4.37 -11.17 -6.74
CA GLY A 24 4.55 -12.39 -7.53
C GLY A 24 3.55 -13.48 -7.16
N ARG A 25 3.14 -14.25 -8.18
CA ARG A 25 2.24 -15.40 -8.00
C ARG A 25 2.88 -16.57 -7.26
N ASP A 26 4.20 -16.62 -7.28
CA ASP A 26 5.02 -17.63 -6.63
C ASP A 26 5.63 -17.12 -5.32
N LEU A 27 5.25 -15.91 -4.87
CA LEU A 27 5.69 -15.40 -3.58
C LEU A 27 5.08 -16.26 -2.45
N ALA A 28 5.94 -16.98 -1.75
CA ALA A 28 5.56 -17.91 -0.68
C ALA A 28 5.75 -17.32 0.73
N TRP A 29 5.70 -15.99 0.87
CA TRP A 29 5.89 -15.36 2.17
C TRP A 29 4.69 -15.59 3.10
N PRO A 30 4.94 -15.81 4.41
CA PRO A 30 3.88 -15.85 5.39
C PRO A 30 3.18 -14.49 5.46
N HIS A 31 1.86 -14.50 5.66
CA HIS A 31 1.05 -13.29 5.73
C HIS A 31 1.47 -12.37 6.87
N GLN A 32 2.05 -12.89 7.95
CA GLN A 32 2.61 -12.09 9.06
C GLN A 32 3.79 -11.22 8.60
N ARG A 33 4.66 -11.72 7.71
CA ARG A 33 5.75 -10.93 7.13
C ARG A 33 5.19 -9.85 6.22
N VAL A 34 4.19 -10.18 5.40
CA VAL A 34 3.49 -9.22 4.54
C VAL A 34 2.82 -8.14 5.38
N ALA A 35 2.19 -8.51 6.51
CA ALA A 35 1.59 -7.58 7.46
C ALA A 35 2.63 -6.63 8.07
N ALA A 36 3.79 -7.15 8.47
CA ALA A 36 4.88 -6.31 8.98
C ALA A 36 5.37 -5.29 7.93
N GLU A 37 5.55 -5.71 6.67
CA GLU A 37 5.98 -4.81 5.59
C GLU A 37 4.92 -3.75 5.24
N LEU A 38 3.63 -4.12 5.28
CA LEU A 38 2.51 -3.20 5.10
C LEU A 38 2.43 -2.19 6.25
N LEU A 39 2.50 -2.65 7.50
CA LEU A 39 2.45 -1.81 8.69
C LEU A 39 3.63 -0.84 8.75
N ALA A 40 4.84 -1.31 8.48
CA ALA A 40 6.04 -0.49 8.43
C ALA A 40 5.91 0.65 7.40
N ARG A 41 5.37 0.37 6.21
CA ARG A 41 5.14 1.39 5.17
C ARG A 41 3.95 2.28 5.44
N ALA A 42 2.91 1.78 6.12
CA ALA A 42 1.83 2.63 6.59
C ALA A 42 2.36 3.68 7.57
N GLY A 43 3.36 3.35 8.40
CA GLY A 43 4.09 4.32 9.20
C GLY A 43 3.19 5.04 10.21
N GLY A 44 2.25 4.31 10.82
CA GLY A 44 1.28 4.84 11.79
C GLY A 44 0.12 5.65 11.17
N ARG A 45 0.08 5.82 9.85
CA ARG A 45 -1.02 6.50 9.17
C ARG A 45 -2.28 5.62 9.16
N LEU A 46 -3.44 6.26 9.30
CA LEU A 46 -4.74 5.59 9.12
C LEU A 46 -4.85 5.00 7.71
N VAL A 47 -5.13 3.70 7.61
CA VAL A 47 -5.37 3.00 6.35
C VAL A 47 -6.87 2.77 6.17
N HIS A 48 -7.47 3.41 5.18
CA HIS A 48 -8.91 3.28 4.90
C HIS A 48 -9.25 1.98 4.17
N LEU A 49 -8.37 1.55 3.26
CA LEU A 49 -8.61 0.42 2.38
C LEU A 49 -7.31 -0.13 1.78
N VAL A 50 -7.24 -1.45 1.65
CA VAL A 50 -6.23 -2.16 0.84
C VAL A 50 -6.89 -2.75 -0.41
N LEU A 51 -6.40 -2.42 -1.60
CA LEU A 51 -6.80 -3.05 -2.86
C LEU A 51 -5.71 -4.00 -3.36
N HIS A 52 -6.08 -5.21 -3.79
CA HIS A 52 -5.15 -6.18 -4.37
C HIS A 52 -5.80 -7.00 -5.49
N GLY A 53 -4.99 -7.73 -6.27
CA GLY A 53 -5.43 -8.40 -7.49
C GLY A 53 -6.11 -9.76 -7.31
N GLY A 54 -6.10 -10.32 -6.11
CA GLY A 54 -6.67 -11.63 -5.80
C GLY A 54 -5.99 -12.83 -6.45
N ALA A 55 -4.79 -12.68 -7.04
CA ALA A 55 -4.05 -13.82 -7.57
C ALA A 55 -3.51 -14.74 -6.46
N ARG A 56 -3.04 -15.93 -6.82
CA ARG A 56 -2.24 -16.77 -5.89
C ARG A 56 -0.95 -16.07 -5.44
N GLY A 57 -0.30 -16.57 -4.39
CA GLY A 57 0.96 -16.03 -3.88
C GLY A 57 0.75 -14.73 -3.11
N ALA A 58 1.41 -13.65 -3.55
CA ALA A 58 1.43 -12.37 -2.83
C ALA A 58 0.04 -11.82 -2.51
N ASP A 59 -0.89 -11.84 -3.46
CA ASP A 59 -2.22 -11.25 -3.27
C ASP A 59 -3.05 -12.01 -2.23
N VAL A 60 -2.88 -13.34 -2.09
CA VAL A 60 -3.48 -14.12 -0.99
C VAL A 60 -2.88 -13.70 0.35
N ALA A 61 -1.56 -13.54 0.42
CA ALA A 61 -0.88 -13.11 1.64
C ALA A 61 -1.25 -11.67 2.02
N ILE A 62 -1.43 -10.77 1.05
CA ILE A 62 -1.89 -9.39 1.25
C ILE A 62 -3.31 -9.37 1.84
N GLY A 63 -4.25 -10.14 1.28
CA GLY A 63 -5.61 -10.20 1.82
C GLY A 63 -5.64 -10.70 3.27
N ARG A 64 -4.87 -11.75 3.57
CA ARG A 64 -4.70 -12.27 4.94
C ARG A 64 -4.03 -11.27 5.87
N ALA A 65 -3.01 -10.56 5.39
CA ALA A 65 -2.31 -9.53 6.16
C ALA A 65 -3.23 -8.34 6.50
N ALA A 66 -4.03 -7.87 5.54
CA ALA A 66 -5.01 -6.82 5.78
C ALA A 66 -6.03 -7.25 6.83
N HIS A 67 -6.55 -8.48 6.73
CA HIS A 67 -7.44 -9.04 7.75
C HIS A 67 -6.79 -9.11 9.13
N GLN A 68 -5.55 -9.61 9.23
CA GLN A 68 -4.79 -9.65 10.48
C GLN A 68 -4.60 -8.27 11.11
N LEU A 69 -4.38 -7.23 10.29
CA LEU A 69 -4.22 -5.85 10.74
C LEU A 69 -5.54 -5.14 11.05
N GLY A 70 -6.68 -5.81 10.87
CA GLY A 70 -8.01 -5.21 11.03
C GLY A 70 -8.34 -4.17 9.96
N TRP A 71 -7.69 -4.24 8.79
CA TRP A 71 -7.91 -3.32 7.68
C TRP A 71 -8.92 -3.87 6.68
N SER A 72 -9.81 -3.00 6.20
CA SER A 72 -10.69 -3.31 5.07
C SER A 72 -9.88 -3.63 3.81
N SER A 73 -10.31 -4.63 3.06
CA SER A 73 -9.67 -5.00 1.79
C SER A 73 -10.67 -5.26 0.66
N VAL A 74 -10.32 -4.88 -0.56
CA VAL A 74 -11.07 -5.18 -1.79
C VAL A 74 -10.20 -6.00 -2.74
N VAL A 75 -10.76 -7.10 -3.22
CA VAL A 75 -10.15 -7.96 -4.24
C VAL A 75 -10.62 -7.50 -5.62
N MET A 76 -9.67 -7.29 -6.54
CA MET A 76 -9.95 -6.93 -7.93
C MET A 76 -9.38 -8.01 -8.87
N PRO A 77 -10.12 -9.08 -9.16
CA PRO A 77 -9.63 -10.16 -10.02
C PRO A 77 -9.45 -9.68 -11.47
N ALA A 78 -8.39 -10.15 -12.13
CA ALA A 78 -8.17 -9.88 -13.54
C ALA A 78 -9.08 -10.77 -14.42
N GLN A 79 -9.70 -10.17 -15.44
CA GLN A 79 -10.61 -10.85 -16.38
C GLN A 79 -9.83 -11.60 -17.47
N TRP A 80 -9.15 -12.70 -17.11
CA TRP A 80 -8.29 -13.47 -18.02
C TRP A 80 -9.02 -14.02 -19.24
N GLU A 81 -10.25 -14.49 -19.07
CA GLU A 81 -11.07 -15.02 -20.17
C GLU A 81 -11.36 -13.96 -21.23
N ARG A 82 -11.55 -12.71 -20.80
CA ARG A 82 -11.91 -11.59 -21.69
C ARG A 82 -10.71 -10.95 -22.38
N HIS A 83 -9.61 -10.77 -21.64
CA HIS A 83 -8.49 -9.93 -22.08
C HIS A 83 -7.16 -10.70 -22.23
N GLY A 84 -7.16 -12.01 -21.97
CA GLY A 84 -5.97 -12.85 -22.07
C GLY A 84 -4.79 -12.26 -21.29
N ARG A 85 -3.62 -12.20 -21.92
CA ARG A 85 -2.38 -11.69 -21.29
C ARG A 85 -2.47 -10.23 -20.83
N ALA A 86 -3.34 -9.43 -21.45
CA ALA A 86 -3.53 -8.02 -21.07
C ALA A 86 -4.40 -7.84 -19.81
N ALA A 87 -5.11 -8.88 -19.35
CA ALA A 87 -6.02 -8.80 -18.21
C ALA A 87 -5.33 -8.30 -16.92
N GLY A 88 -4.09 -8.74 -16.67
CA GLY A 88 -3.30 -8.31 -15.52
C GLY A 88 -2.99 -6.80 -15.56
N PRO A 89 -2.31 -6.29 -16.60
CA PRO A 89 -2.06 -4.86 -16.77
C PRO A 89 -3.31 -3.99 -16.80
N ILE A 90 -4.41 -4.42 -17.44
CA ILE A 90 -5.68 -3.69 -17.45
C ILE A 90 -6.22 -3.57 -16.02
N ARG A 91 -6.31 -4.69 -15.29
CA ARG A 91 -6.74 -4.67 -13.90
C ARG A 91 -5.82 -3.83 -13.02
N ASN A 92 -4.49 -3.88 -13.20
CA ASN A 92 -3.56 -3.04 -12.43
C ASN A 92 -3.91 -1.55 -12.57
N ARG A 93 -4.31 -1.13 -13.78
CA ARG A 93 -4.75 0.24 -14.03
C ARG A 93 -6.03 0.56 -13.29
N GLU A 94 -7.04 -0.30 -13.43
CA GLU A 94 -8.34 -0.16 -12.75
C GLU A 94 -8.18 -0.13 -11.22
N LEU A 95 -7.27 -0.94 -10.68
CA LEU A 95 -6.93 -0.97 -9.26
C LEU A 95 -6.35 0.36 -8.78
N LEU A 96 -5.43 0.94 -9.54
CA LEU A 96 -4.84 2.25 -9.23
C LEU A 96 -5.86 3.39 -9.38
N GLU A 97 -6.68 3.36 -10.43
CA GLU A 97 -7.77 4.33 -10.64
C GLU A 97 -8.75 4.29 -9.45
N GLN A 98 -9.11 3.10 -8.96
CA GLN A 98 -9.95 2.99 -7.78
C GLN A 98 -9.26 3.42 -6.49
N ALA A 99 -7.97 3.12 -6.32
CA ALA A 99 -7.22 3.61 -5.17
C ALA A 99 -7.21 5.15 -5.11
N ILE A 100 -7.01 5.79 -6.26
CA ILE A 100 -7.02 7.26 -6.40
C ILE A 100 -8.42 7.81 -6.10
N ALA A 101 -9.47 7.24 -6.68
CA ALA A 101 -10.84 7.68 -6.44
C ALA A 101 -11.21 7.61 -4.95
N ARG A 102 -10.81 6.53 -4.27
CA ARG A 102 -11.01 6.37 -2.82
C ARG A 102 -10.21 7.39 -2.02
N ALA A 103 -8.95 7.62 -2.36
CA ALA A 103 -8.15 8.64 -1.69
C ALA A 103 -8.72 10.05 -1.90
N VAL A 104 -9.21 10.39 -3.09
CA VAL A 104 -9.92 11.65 -3.34
C VAL A 104 -11.15 11.79 -2.43
N ALA A 105 -11.96 10.72 -2.32
CA ALA A 105 -13.14 10.73 -1.46
C ALA A 105 -12.83 10.88 0.04
N HIS A 106 -11.62 10.52 0.47
CA HIS A 106 -11.13 10.69 1.84
C HIS A 106 -10.28 11.95 2.04
N THR A 107 -10.17 12.80 1.03
CA THR A 107 -9.46 14.08 1.10
C THR A 107 -10.42 15.21 1.42
N SER A 108 -10.02 16.07 2.35
CA SER A 108 -10.72 17.29 2.74
C SER A 108 -9.72 18.44 2.94
N PRO A 109 -10.16 19.70 3.09
CA PRO A 109 -9.26 20.83 3.34
C PRO A 109 -8.36 20.67 4.58
N VAL A 110 -8.75 19.82 5.54
CA VAL A 110 -8.06 19.64 6.82
C VAL A 110 -7.30 18.29 6.89
N SER A 111 -7.57 17.35 5.97
CA SER A 111 -6.95 16.03 5.95
C SER A 111 -6.73 15.57 4.51
N ILE A 112 -5.49 15.28 4.16
CA ILE A 112 -5.12 14.81 2.83
C ILE A 112 -4.93 13.29 2.87
N ALA A 113 -5.70 12.56 2.08
CA ALA A 113 -5.44 11.14 1.86
C ALA A 113 -4.49 10.97 0.67
N SER A 114 -3.69 9.92 0.69
CA SER A 114 -2.75 9.59 -0.38
C SER A 114 -2.83 8.12 -0.76
N VAL A 115 -2.36 7.80 -1.96
CA VAL A 115 -2.23 6.43 -2.42
C VAL A 115 -0.82 5.94 -2.15
N LEU A 116 -0.71 4.83 -1.44
CA LEU A 116 0.54 4.11 -1.26
C LEU A 116 0.48 2.82 -2.07
N VAL A 117 1.37 2.69 -3.05
CA VAL A 117 1.53 1.45 -3.83
C VAL A 117 2.62 0.61 -3.19
N VAL A 118 2.28 -0.59 -2.73
CA VAL A 118 3.24 -1.54 -2.14
C VAL A 118 3.44 -2.72 -3.08
N ALA A 119 4.60 -2.77 -3.72
CA ALA A 119 4.97 -3.81 -4.66
C ALA A 119 5.87 -4.84 -3.97
N PHE A 120 5.32 -6.01 -3.66
CA PHE A 120 6.06 -7.16 -3.18
C PHE A 120 6.85 -7.82 -4.32
N PRO A 121 7.92 -8.60 -4.02
CA PRO A 121 8.72 -9.25 -5.05
C PRO A 121 7.85 -10.03 -6.03
N GLY A 122 8.09 -9.80 -7.33
CA GLY A 122 7.31 -10.40 -8.40
C GLY A 122 7.86 -10.05 -9.78
N GLY A 123 7.27 -10.65 -10.81
CA GLY A 123 7.69 -10.46 -12.20
C GLY A 123 6.94 -9.34 -12.92
N LEU A 124 6.67 -9.54 -14.21
CA LEU A 124 6.07 -8.55 -15.12
C LEU A 124 4.77 -7.93 -14.61
N GLY A 125 3.92 -8.71 -13.93
CA GLY A 125 2.66 -8.21 -13.35
C GLY A 125 2.90 -7.14 -12.29
N THR A 126 3.88 -7.34 -11.41
CA THR A 126 4.27 -6.36 -10.39
C THR A 126 4.97 -5.17 -11.01
N ALA A 127 5.90 -5.40 -11.95
CA ALA A 127 6.59 -4.32 -12.66
C ALA A 127 5.62 -3.40 -13.39
N SER A 128 4.56 -3.98 -13.99
CA SER A 128 3.47 -3.21 -14.61
C SER A 128 2.73 -2.34 -13.60
N LEU A 129 2.40 -2.86 -12.41
CA LEU A 129 1.75 -2.08 -11.35
C LEU A 129 2.61 -0.87 -10.95
N VAL A 130 3.91 -1.08 -10.71
CA VAL A 130 4.88 -0.02 -10.36
C VAL A 130 4.96 1.02 -11.47
N GLN A 131 5.13 0.58 -12.72
CA GLN A 131 5.26 1.47 -13.87
C GLN A 131 4.01 2.34 -14.05
N GLN A 132 2.81 1.75 -13.95
CA GLN A 132 1.56 2.49 -14.07
C GLN A 132 1.38 3.49 -12.94
N ALA A 133 1.68 3.10 -11.69
CA ALA A 133 1.61 4.00 -10.54
C ALA A 133 2.50 5.23 -10.71
N ARG A 134 3.76 5.03 -11.15
CA ARG A 134 4.69 6.13 -11.43
C ARG A 134 4.19 7.04 -12.56
N ARG A 135 3.60 6.48 -13.61
CA ARG A 135 3.02 7.27 -14.72
C ARG A 135 1.82 8.10 -14.26
N MET A 136 0.96 7.53 -13.42
CA MET A 136 -0.25 8.19 -12.93
C MET A 136 0.06 9.26 -11.88
N ALA A 137 1.14 9.10 -11.11
CA ALA A 137 1.53 10.02 -10.04
C ALA A 137 1.67 11.48 -10.51
N SER A 138 2.17 11.72 -11.73
CA SER A 138 2.37 13.08 -12.26
C SER A 138 1.08 13.83 -12.58
N ARG A 139 -0.06 13.12 -12.68
CA ARG A 139 -1.37 13.68 -13.04
C ARG A 139 -2.44 13.44 -11.98
N SER A 140 -2.08 12.77 -10.89
CA SER A 140 -3.02 12.39 -9.85
C SER A 140 -3.44 13.60 -9.01
N PRO A 141 -4.73 13.77 -8.70
CA PRO A 141 -5.20 14.83 -7.81
C PRO A 141 -4.78 14.62 -6.34
N VAL A 142 -4.28 13.43 -6.01
CA VAL A 142 -3.76 13.07 -4.68
C VAL A 142 -2.33 12.55 -4.78
N PRO A 143 -1.50 12.72 -3.75
CA PRO A 143 -0.15 12.18 -3.75
C PRO A 143 -0.16 10.65 -3.94
N ILE A 144 0.70 10.16 -4.83
CA ILE A 144 0.96 8.73 -5.01
C ILE A 144 2.42 8.46 -4.67
N SER A 145 2.68 7.49 -3.81
CA SER A 145 4.03 6.99 -3.52
C SER A 145 4.13 5.51 -3.82
N VAL A 146 5.29 5.07 -4.30
CA VAL A 146 5.55 3.66 -4.62
C VAL A 146 6.65 3.14 -3.71
N ALA A 147 6.38 2.01 -3.06
CA ALA A 147 7.33 1.31 -2.21
C ALA A 147 7.52 -0.13 -2.73
N GLU A 148 8.72 -0.42 -3.21
CA GLU A 148 9.11 -1.75 -3.67
C GLU A 148 9.74 -2.51 -2.49
N VAL A 149 9.23 -3.69 -2.19
CA VAL A 149 9.70 -4.54 -1.09
C VAL A 149 10.79 -5.45 -1.64
N SER A 150 12.00 -5.37 -1.08
CA SER A 150 13.11 -6.24 -1.45
C SER A 150 12.98 -7.61 -0.79
N THR A 151 13.53 -8.65 -1.44
CA THR A 151 13.52 -10.03 -0.89
C THR A 151 14.28 -10.15 0.45
N SER A 152 15.26 -9.28 0.68
CA SER A 152 16.06 -9.16 1.90
C SER A 152 15.42 -8.34 3.03
N ALA A 153 14.30 -7.64 2.77
CA ALA A 153 13.60 -6.85 3.78
C ALA A 153 13.02 -7.80 4.85
N GLY A 154 13.68 -7.85 6.01
CA GLY A 154 13.40 -8.80 7.10
C GLY A 154 14.62 -9.39 7.81
N LEU A 155 15.86 -9.14 7.34
CA LEU A 155 17.08 -9.60 8.03
C LEU A 155 17.68 -8.60 9.02
N TRP A 156 17.11 -7.40 9.18
CA TRP A 156 17.56 -6.43 10.18
C TRP A 156 16.53 -6.30 11.29
N ALA A 157 16.71 -7.07 12.36
CA ALA A 157 16.48 -6.68 13.76
C ALA A 157 16.55 -7.91 14.68
N VAL A 158 17.77 -8.30 15.06
CA VAL A 158 18.02 -8.83 16.41
C VAL A 158 19.12 -7.97 16.98
N PRO A 159 18.89 -7.13 18.02
CA PRO A 159 19.99 -6.57 18.76
C PRO A 159 20.72 -7.73 19.43
N ALA A 160 21.96 -8.00 19.01
CA ALA A 160 22.88 -8.85 19.75
C ALA A 160 23.15 -8.17 21.09
N GLY A 161 22.43 -8.57 22.13
CA GLY A 161 22.49 -7.87 23.40
C GLY A 161 21.61 -8.45 24.49
N VAL A 162 21.76 -9.75 24.77
CA VAL A 162 21.54 -10.29 26.12
C VAL A 162 22.58 -11.37 26.36
N THR A 163 23.74 -11.00 26.86
CA THR A 163 24.48 -11.88 27.77
C THR A 163 23.69 -11.90 29.08
N ARG A 164 23.31 -13.10 29.53
CA ARG A 164 22.76 -13.34 30.86
C ARG A 164 23.76 -14.20 31.65
N PRO A 165 23.79 -14.03 32.98
CA PRO A 165 24.91 -14.42 33.85
C PRO A 165 25.12 -15.92 33.94
#